data_AF-A0A9E5HUS4-F1
#
_entry.id   AF-A0A9E5HUS4-F1
#
_cell.length_a   1.000
_cell.length_b   1.000
_cell.length_c   1.000
_cell.angle_alpha   90.00
_cell.angle_beta   90.00
_cell.angle_gamma   90.00
#
_symmetry.space_group_name_H-M   'P 1'
#
loop_
_entity.id
_entity.type
_entity.pdbx_description
1 polymer ?
#
loop_
_entity_poly.entity_id
_entity_poly.type
_entity_poly.pdbx_seq_one_letter_code
_entity_poly.pdbx_strand_id
1 'polypeptide(L)' 'TAPLVIRYSESNAKQYPYTFCNKIGCIARIGFSQEDVDLMKTGARAILSITHIQQPEQAITFPMSLAGFTKSYDALPAR' A
#
# COMPACT_ATOMS: atom_id res chain seq x y z
N THR A 1 0.66 10.78 13.45
CA THR A 1 0.78 11.04 12.00
C THR A 1 -0.46 10.52 11.32
N ALA A 2 -0.90 11.10 10.20
CA ALA A 2 -1.91 10.45 9.38
C ALA A 2 -1.34 9.15 8.79
N PRO A 3 -2.11 8.05 8.72
CA PRO A 3 -1.60 6.77 8.22
C PRO A 3 -1.39 6.81 6.70
N LEU A 4 -0.52 5.93 6.20
CA LEU A 4 -0.49 5.59 4.78
C LEU A 4 -1.78 4.84 4.45
N VAL A 5 -2.46 5.20 3.36
CA VAL A 5 -3.61 4.44 2.86
C VAL A 5 -3.21 3.72 1.58
N ILE A 6 -3.48 2.41 1.50
CA ILE A 6 -3.32 1.63 0.27
C ILE A 6 -4.67 1.06 -0.10
N ARG A 7 -5.08 1.29 -1.34
CA ARG A 7 -6.30 0.76 -1.93
C ARG A 7 -5.95 -0.28 -2.99
N TYR A 8 -6.38 -1.51 -2.79
CA TYR A 8 -6.14 -2.63 -3.72
C TYR A 8 -7.31 -2.82 -4.70
N SER A 9 -8.51 -2.35 -4.35
CA SER A 9 -9.71 -2.31 -5.21
C SER A 9 -10.61 -1.13 -4.81
N GLU A 10 -11.68 -0.84 -5.55
CA GLU A 10 -12.58 0.27 -5.21
C GLU A 10 -13.13 0.20 -3.78
N SER A 11 -13.43 -1.01 -3.29
CA SER A 11 -13.98 -1.25 -1.95
C SER A 11 -12.93 -1.60 -0.89
N ASN A 12 -11.72 -1.99 -1.27
CA ASN A 12 -10.68 -2.41 -0.33
C ASN A 12 -9.60 -1.33 -0.16
N ALA A 13 -9.76 -0.49 0.87
CA ALA A 13 -8.76 0.48 1.31
C ALA A 13 -8.32 0.18 2.74
N LYS A 14 -7.00 0.05 2.94
CA LYS A 14 -6.39 -0.27 4.24
C LYS A 14 -5.48 0.86 4.70
N GLN A 15 -5.51 1.12 6.00
CA GLN A 15 -4.69 2.13 6.65
C GLN A 15 -3.52 1.46 7.36
N TYR A 16 -2.32 1.99 7.15
CA TYR A 16 -1.08 1.49 7.74
C TYR A 16 -0.41 2.62 8.53
N PRO A 17 -0.36 2.54 9.87
CA PRO A 17 0.34 3.53 10.67
C PRO A 17 1.86 3.44 10.43
N TYR A 18 2.52 4.60 10.42
CA TYR A 18 3.97 4.65 10.37
C TYR A 18 4.56 4.20 11.71
N THR A 19 5.59 3.37 11.67
CA THR A 19 6.33 2.95 12.87
C THR A 19 7.23 4.09 13.37
N PHE A 20 7.98 4.72 12.45
CA PHE A 20 8.83 5.88 12.75
C PHE A 20 9.20 6.62 11.46
N CYS A 21 9.76 7.82 11.60
CA CYS A 21 10.31 8.62 10.51
C CYS A 21 11.75 9.00 10.80
N ASN A 22 12.58 9.07 9.76
CA ASN A 22 13.96 9.53 9.81
C ASN A 22 14.23 10.51 8.64
N LYS A 23 15.50 10.87 8.43
CA LYS A 23 15.90 11.80 7.37
C LYS A 23 15.61 11.31 5.94
N ILE A 24 15.46 9.99 5.73
CA ILE A 24 15.19 9.39 4.42
C ILE A 24 13.69 9.32 4.17
N GLY A 25 12.89 9.10 5.22
CA GLY A 25 11.44 9.05 5.12
C GLY A 25 10.77 8.36 6.30
N CYS A 26 9.49 8.03 6.14
CA CYS A 26 8.70 7.30 7.12
C CYS A 26 8.56 5.84 6.74
N ILE A 27 8.68 4.95 7.73
CA ILE A 27 8.56 3.49 7.53
C ILE A 27 7.22 3.02 8.06
N ALA A 28 6.43 2.38 7.20
CA ALA A 28 5.21 1.66 7.57
C ALA A 28 5.46 0.15 7.47
N ARG A 29 4.95 -0.62 8.43
CA ARG A 29 4.96 -2.09 8.37
C ARG A 29 3.63 -2.56 7.84
N ILE A 30 3.64 -3.24 6.71
CA ILE A 30 2.46 -3.68 5.99
C ILE A 30 2.41 -5.20 6.08
N GLY A 31 1.32 -5.72 6.65
CA GLY A 31 0.96 -7.12 6.57
C GLY A 31 -0.16 -7.28 5.55
N PHE A 32 -0.03 -8.25 4.65
CA PHE A 32 -1.06 -8.57 3.66
C PHE A 32 -1.88 -9.77 4.14
N SER A 33 -3.21 -9.67 4.09
CA SER A 33 -4.06 -10.84 4.19
C SER A 33 -4.06 -11.61 2.86
N GLN A 34 -4.57 -12.85 2.86
CA GLN A 34 -4.72 -13.60 1.60
C GLN A 34 -5.60 -12.84 0.60
N GLU A 35 -6.68 -12.22 1.08
CA GLU A 35 -7.55 -11.36 0.25
C GLU A 35 -6.77 -10.21 -0.42
N ASP A 36 -5.86 -9.55 0.28
CA ASP A 36 -5.05 -8.47 -0.31
C ASP A 36 -4.17 -9.00 -1.44
N VAL A 37 -3.55 -10.16 -1.22
CA VAL A 37 -2.72 -10.83 -2.22
C VAL A 37 -3.55 -11.17 -3.45
N ASP A 38 -4.76 -11.72 -3.26
CA ASP A 38 -5.64 -12.11 -4.36
C ASP A 38 -6.12 -10.90 -5.17
N LEU A 39 -6.44 -9.78 -4.48
CA LEU A 39 -6.76 -8.51 -5.12
C LEU A 39 -5.56 -7.94 -5.88
N MET A 40 -4.35 -8.01 -5.32
CA MET A 40 -3.15 -7.55 -6.01
C MET A 40 -2.78 -8.42 -7.22
N LYS A 41 -3.06 -9.73 -7.17
CA LYS A 41 -2.83 -10.66 -8.29
C LYS A 41 -3.77 -10.41 -9.48
N THR A 42 -4.98 -9.93 -9.22
CA THR A 42 -6.00 -9.69 -10.25
C THR A 42 -6.09 -8.22 -10.69
N GLY A 43 -5.62 -7.30 -9.85
CA GLY A 43 -5.61 -5.87 -10.11
C GLY A 43 -4.50 -5.41 -11.04
N ALA A 44 -4.76 -4.31 -11.77
CA ALA A 44 -3.75 -3.66 -12.61
C ALA A 44 -2.91 -2.63 -11.82
N ARG A 45 -3.53 -1.97 -10.84
CA ARG A 45 -2.93 -0.91 -10.04
C ARG A 45 -3.50 -0.91 -8.63
N ALA A 46 -2.65 -0.63 -7.65
CA ALA A 46 -3.06 -0.20 -6.33
C ALA A 46 -2.88 1.32 -6.22
N ILE A 47 -3.66 1.98 -5.36
CA ILE A 47 -3.57 3.41 -5.14
C ILE A 47 -3.02 3.66 -3.74
N LEU A 48 -1.89 4.37 -3.65
CA LEU A 48 -1.32 4.80 -2.38
C LEU A 48 -1.67 6.26 -2.14
N SER A 49 -2.07 6.61 -0.92
CA SER A 49 -2.36 7.98 -0.53
C SER A 49 -1.63 8.33 0.76
N ILE A 50 -0.92 9.47 0.73
CA ILE A 50 -0.20 10.04 1.87
C ILE A 50 -0.82 11.40 2.15
N THR A 51 -1.21 11.63 3.41
CA THR A 51 -1.85 12.88 3.83
C THR A 51 -0.98 13.60 4.84
N HIS A 52 -0.78 14.90 4.63
CA HIS A 52 -0.10 15.74 5.60
C HIS A 52 -1.08 16.17 6.70
N ILE A 53 -0.65 16.14 7.97
CA ILE A 53 -1.57 16.40 9.10
C ILE A 53 -2.12 17.83 9.12
N GLN A 54 -1.37 18.79 8.59
CA GLN A 54 -1.82 20.20 8.51
C GLN A 54 -2.72 20.45 7.29
N GLN A 55 -2.81 19.50 6.36
CA GLN A 55 -3.59 19.62 5.12
C GLN A 55 -4.35 18.32 4.85
N PRO A 56 -5.35 17.97 5.68
CA PRO A 56 -6.07 16.69 5.59
C PRO A 56 -6.85 16.52 4.27
N GLU A 57 -7.30 17.62 3.67
CA GLU A 57 -8.04 17.65 2.40
C GLU A 57 -7.14 17.45 1.16
N GLN A 58 -5.81 17.52 1.32
CA GLN A 58 -4.84 17.48 0.21
C GLN A 58 -4.00 16.20 0.27
N ALA A 59 -4.68 15.06 0.13
CA ALA A 59 -4.00 13.77 0.06
C ALA A 59 -3.21 13.65 -1.25
N ILE A 60 -1.92 13.35 -1.15
CA ILE A 60 -1.09 13.06 -2.31
C ILE A 60 -1.29 11.60 -2.68
N THR A 61 -1.77 11.35 -3.89
CA THR A 61 -2.17 10.01 -4.34
C THR A 61 -1.35 9.57 -5.53
N PHE A 62 -0.81 8.35 -5.46
CA PHE A 62 0.07 7.78 -6.48
C PHE A 62 -0.39 6.38 -6.88
N PRO A 63 -0.53 6.10 -8.19
CA PRO A 63 -0.82 4.76 -8.66
C PRO A 63 0.46 3.89 -8.63
N MET A 64 0.39 2.77 -7.92
CA MET A 64 1.40 1.71 -7.94
C MET A 64 0.99 0.64 -8.95
N SER A 65 1.87 0.38 -9.93
CA SER A 65 1.68 -0.71 -10.88
C SER A 65 1.72 -2.06 -10.19
N LEU A 66 0.77 -2.94 -10.50
CA LEU A 66 0.77 -4.34 -10.07
C LEU A 66 1.25 -5.28 -11.19
N ALA A 67 1.74 -4.72 -12.30
CA ALA A 67 2.30 -5.51 -13.38
C ALA A 67 3.45 -6.41 -12.87
N GLY A 68 3.31 -7.71 -13.06
CA GLY A 68 4.29 -8.71 -12.62
C GLY A 68 4.14 -9.16 -11.16
N PHE A 69 3.20 -8.60 -10.38
CA PHE A 69 3.01 -8.95 -8.97
C PHE A 69 2.82 -10.46 -8.78
N THR A 70 1.90 -11.08 -9.54
CA THR A 70 1.60 -12.52 -9.45
C THR A 70 2.84 -13.37 -9.67
N LYS A 71 3.61 -13.09 -10.73
CA LYS A 71 4.84 -13.82 -11.04
C LYS A 71 5.87 -13.71 -9.91
N SER A 72 6.07 -12.51 -9.38
CA SER A 72 7.03 -12.27 -8.29
C SER A 72 6.59 -12.92 -6.98
N TYR A 73 5.29 -12.87 -6.67
CA TYR A 73 4.74 -13.49 -5.45
C TYR A 73 4.85 -15.01 -5.50
N ASP A 74 4.49 -15.63 -6.63
CA ASP A 74 4.55 -17.09 -6.80
C ASP A 74 5.98 -17.63 -6.86
N ALA A 75 6.96 -16.78 -7.19
CA ALA A 75 8.38 -17.11 -7.17
C ALA A 75 9.05 -16.99 -5.79
N LEU A 76 8.33 -16.52 -4.76
CA LEU A 76 8.87 -16.44 -3.41
C LEU A 76 9.15 -17.86 -2.90
N PRO A 77 10.32 -18.11 -2.28
CA PRO A 77 10.61 -19.41 -1.70
C PRO A 77 9.58 -19.72 -0.61
N ALA A 78 9.08 -20.96 -0.60
CA ALA A 78 8.28 -21.47 0.50
C ALA A 78 9.12 -21.38 1.79
N ARG A 79 8.56 -20.72 2.80
CA ARG A 79 9.22 -20.49 4.07
C ARG A 79 8.98 -21.63 5.04
#